data_AF-A0A0T6UYI9-F1
#
_entry.id   AF-A0A0T6UYI9-F1
#
_cell.length_a   1.000
_cell.length_b   1.000
_cell.length_c   1.000
_cell.angle_alpha   90.00
_cell.angle_beta   90.00
_cell.angle_gamma   90.00
#
_symmetry.space_group_name_H-M   'P 1'
#
loop_
_entity.id
_entity.type
_entity.pdbx_description
1 polymer ?
#
loop_
_entity_poly.entity_id
_entity_poly.type
_entity_poly.pdbx_seq_one_letter_code
_entity_poly.pdbx_strand_id
1 'polypeptide(L)' 'MELKRDPRCYTDVCIDGKWYHYDHCSTNVYMLMGGAAPSLQLAYEPSSEEELIEMLQQLARF' A
#
# COMPACT_ATOMS: atom_id res chain seq x y z
N MET A 1 -7.65 -7.37 -8.44
CA MET A 1 -8.96 -6.75 -8.13
C MET A 1 -8.84 -5.24 -8.31
N GLU A 2 -9.85 -4.55 -8.88
CA GLU A 2 -9.81 -3.08 -8.97
C GLU A 2 -9.96 -2.43 -7.59
N LEU A 3 -9.18 -1.38 -7.32
CA LEU A 3 -9.28 -0.62 -6.08
C LEU A 3 -10.43 0.38 -6.18
N LYS A 4 -11.21 0.46 -5.12
CA LYS A 4 -12.30 1.43 -5.02
C LYS A 4 -11.73 2.86 -5.01
N ARG A 5 -12.32 3.77 -5.77
CA ARG A 5 -11.95 5.20 -5.77
C ARG A 5 -12.80 5.95 -4.75
N ASP A 6 -12.55 5.71 -3.46
CA ASP A 6 -13.25 6.39 -2.35
C ASP A 6 -12.24 6.69 -1.23
N PRO A 7 -12.00 7.97 -0.88
CA PRO A 7 -10.99 8.36 0.11
C PRO A 7 -11.27 7.89 1.54
N ARG A 8 -12.44 7.27 1.78
CA ARG A 8 -12.79 6.63 3.07
C ARG A 8 -12.43 5.14 3.10
N CYS A 9 -11.91 4.61 2.00
CA CYS A 9 -11.53 3.22 1.86
C CYS A 9 -10.01 3.06 1.90
N TYR A 10 -9.58 1.86 2.25
CA TYR A 10 -8.20 1.45 2.27
C TYR A 10 -8.09 0.02 1.77
N THR A 11 -6.88 -0.39 1.42
CA THR A 11 -6.54 -1.78 1.15
C THR A 11 -5.35 -2.18 2.00
N ASP A 12 -5.52 -3.25 2.76
CA ASP A 12 -4.42 -3.92 3.45
C ASP A 12 -3.91 -5.06 2.59
N VAL A 13 -2.58 -5.10 2.38
CA VAL A 13 -1.91 -6.21 1.70
C VAL A 13 -0.81 -6.80 2.58
N CYS A 14 -0.68 -8.11 2.55
CA CYS A 14 0.41 -8.83 3.21
C CYS A 14 1.41 -9.32 2.15
N ILE A 15 2.64 -8.84 2.20
CA ILE A 15 3.71 -9.19 1.26
C ILE A 15 4.91 -9.66 2.07
N ASP A 16 5.35 -10.90 1.87
CA ASP A 16 6.48 -11.54 2.57
C ASP A 16 6.38 -11.42 4.11
N GLY A 17 5.17 -11.55 4.64
CA GLY A 17 4.90 -11.46 6.08
C GLY A 17 4.88 -10.04 6.66
N LYS A 18 5.04 -9.01 5.81
CA LYS A 18 4.88 -7.59 6.18
C LYS A 18 3.51 -7.10 5.76
N TRP A 19 2.83 -6.40 6.65
CA TRP A 19 1.53 -5.79 6.39
C TRP A 19 1.69 -4.34 5.96
N TYR A 20 0.99 -3.97 4.89
CA TYR A 20 0.96 -2.63 4.34
C TYR A 20 -0.48 -2.14 4.28
N HIS A 21 -0.70 -0.91 4.75
CA HIS A 21 -1.98 -0.22 4.74
C HIS A 21 -1.93 0.91 3.72
N TYR A 22 -2.74 0.83 2.67
CA TYR A 22 -2.84 1.84 1.63
C TYR A 22 -4.15 2.60 1.72
N ASP A 23 -4.08 3.91 1.93
CA ASP A 23 -5.24 4.81 1.88
C ASP A 23 -5.61 5.10 0.41
N HIS A 24 -6.85 4.79 0.01
CA HIS A 24 -7.31 5.04 -1.36
C HIS A 24 -7.34 6.55 -1.68
N CYS A 25 -7.27 6.89 -2.97
CA CYS A 25 -7.20 8.29 -3.42
C CYS A 25 -5.98 9.04 -2.85
N SER A 26 -4.89 8.31 -2.61
CA SER A 26 -3.63 8.83 -2.10
C SER A 26 -2.44 8.13 -2.77
N THR A 27 -1.23 8.51 -2.37
CA THR A 27 -0.01 7.76 -2.68
C THR A 27 0.71 7.33 -1.40
N ASN A 28 0.03 7.40 -0.25
CA ASN A 28 0.59 7.11 1.06
C ASN A 28 0.33 5.65 1.42
N VAL A 29 1.37 4.97 1.89
CA VAL A 29 1.27 3.61 2.43
C VAL A 29 1.97 3.57 3.78
N TYR A 30 1.43 2.80 4.73
CA TYR A 30 2.06 2.58 6.03
C TYR A 30 2.36 1.11 6.23
N MET A 31 3.57 0.79 6.68
CA MET A 31 3.90 -0.59 7.06
C MET A 31 3.54 -0.80 8.53
N LEU A 32 2.66 -1.76 8.82
CA LEU A 32 2.19 -2.02 10.18
C LEU A 32 3.20 -2.91 10.94
N MET A 33 4.02 -2.30 11.80
CA MET A 33 5.10 -2.99 12.55
C MET A 33 4.95 -2.79 14.06
N GLY A 34 3.97 -3.47 14.67
CA GLY A 34 3.93 -3.75 16.11
C GLY A 34 4.24 -2.58 17.06
N GLY A 35 3.77 -1.37 16.75
CA GLY A 35 4.03 -0.15 17.51
C GLY A 35 4.63 1.00 16.70
N ALA A 36 5.12 0.73 15.49
CA ALA A 36 5.52 1.74 14.52
C ALA A 36 4.77 1.57 13.19
N ALA A 37 4.58 2.68 12.47
CA ALA A 37 3.93 2.72 11.17
C ALA A 37 4.75 3.61 10.21
N PRO A 38 5.96 3.19 9.78
CA PRO A 38 6.73 3.98 8.83
C PRO A 38 5.95 4.15 7.52
N SER A 39 5.93 5.37 7.01
CA SER A 39 5.27 5.73 5.76
C SER A 39 6.17 5.49 4.56
N LEU A 40 5.59 5.01 3.47
CA LEU A 40 6.17 4.84 2.14
C LEU A 40 5.33 5.66 1.15
N GLN A 41 5.97 6.19 0.12
CA GLN A 41 5.30 6.93 -0.94
C GLN A 41 5.29 6.09 -2.23
N LEU A 42 4.10 5.86 -2.78
CA LEU A 42 3.92 5.32 -4.11
C LEU A 42 4.23 6.41 -5.16
N ALA A 43 4.71 5.98 -6.33
CA ALA A 43 4.99 6.92 -7.42
C ALA A 43 3.72 7.59 -7.96
N TYR A 44 2.58 6.90 -7.89
CA TYR A 44 1.26 7.36 -8.32
C TYR A 44 0.17 6.49 -7.66
N GLU A 45 -1.11 6.87 -7.84
CA GLU A 45 -2.25 6.16 -7.25
C GLU A 45 -2.50 4.83 -7.99
N PRO A 46 -2.35 3.65 -7.35
CA PRO A 46 -2.60 2.36 -8.00
C PRO A 46 -4.08 2.20 -8.34
N SER A 47 -4.35 1.49 -9.43
CA SER A 47 -5.69 1.20 -9.94
C SER A 47 -6.21 -0.18 -9.56
N SER A 48 -5.30 -1.11 -9.30
CA SER A 48 -5.61 -2.47 -8.88
C SER A 48 -4.75 -2.88 -7.68
N GLU A 49 -5.22 -3.91 -6.97
CA GLU A 49 -4.46 -4.54 -5.90
C GLU A 49 -3.14 -5.13 -6.41
N GLU A 50 -3.14 -5.71 -7.62
CA GLU A 50 -1.94 -6.25 -8.24
C GLU A 50 -0.88 -5.14 -8.49
N GLU A 51 -1.30 -3.98 -9.01
CA GLU A 51 -0.42 -2.84 -9.21
C GLU A 51 0.12 -2.29 -7.89
N LEU A 52 -0.73 -2.19 -6.85
CA LEU A 52 -0.28 -1.83 -5.50
C LEU A 52 0.81 -2.77 -4.98
N ILE A 53 0.62 -4.09 -5.14
CA ILE A 53 1.59 -5.10 -4.71
C ILE A 53 2.92 -4.94 -5.48
N GLU A 54 2.87 -4.79 -6.80
CA GLU A 54 4.07 -4.60 -7.63
C GLU A 54 4.87 -3.36 -7.21
N MET A 55 4.19 -2.24 -6.97
CA MET A 55 4.83 -1.01 -6.52
C MET A 55 5.48 -1.18 -5.13
N LEU A 56 4.79 -1.85 -4.20
CA LEU A 56 5.32 -2.10 -2.86
C LEU A 56 6.52 -3.06 -2.87
N GLN A 57 6.50 -4.08 -3.73
CA GLN A 57 7.65 -4.96 -3.90
C GLN A 57 8.87 -4.23 -4.46
N GLN A 58 8.68 -3.26 -5.35
CA GLN A 58 9.79 -2.42 -5.86
C GLN A 58 10.39 -1.55 -4.76
N LEU A 59 9.56 -1.00 -3.86
CA LEU A 59 10.01 -0.18 -2.73
C LEU A 59 10.67 -1.01 -1.61
N ALA A 60 10.24 -2.26 -1.42
CA ALA A 60 10.75 -3.14 -0.37
C ALA A 60 12.04 -3.88 -0.73
N ARG A 61 12.42 -3.91 -2.02
CA ARG A 61 13.72 -4.42 -2.49
C ARG A 61 14.81 -3.38 -2.17
N PHE A 62 15.33 -3.47 -0.95
CA PHE A 62 16.61 -2.87 -0.56
C PHE A 62 17.76 -3.84 -0.87
#